data_AF-A0A1C5KGF6-F1
#
_entry.id   AF-A0A1C5KGF6-F1
#
_cell.length_a   1.000
_cell.length_b   1.000
_cell.length_c   1.000
_cell.angle_alpha   90.00
_cell.angle_beta   90.00
_cell.angle_gamma   90.00
#
_symmetry.space_group_name_H-M   'P 1'
#
loop_
_entity.id
_entity.type
_entity.pdbx_description
1 polymer ?
#
loop_
_entity_poly.entity_id
_entity_poly.type
_entity_poly.pdbx_seq_one_letter_code
_entity_poly.pdbx_strand_id
1 'polypeptide(L)'
;MKIAVCGKGGCGKSTVTSLLAKALARRGKEILVIDSDESNYGLHRQLGMKLPRDFTDYFGGKQNVLNDMTLSKFTHQFFEKTWTIDHTFSK
;
A
#
# COMPACT_ATOMS: atom_id res chain seq x y z
N MET A 1 6.56 1.19 -16.05
CA MET A 1 5.14 1.02 -16.42
C MET A 1 4.27 1.55 -15.28
N LYS A 2 3.17 2.27 -15.57
CA LYS A 2 2.23 2.80 -14.56
C LYS A 2 0.82 2.31 -14.91
N ILE A 3 0.08 1.82 -13.92
CA ILE A 3 -1.27 1.23 -14.10
C ILE A 3 -2.21 1.84 -13.05
N ALA A 4 -3.38 2.28 -13.48
CA ALA A 4 -4.46 2.73 -12.60
C ALA A 4 -5.64 1.75 -12.70
N VAL A 5 -6.20 1.35 -11.56
CA VAL A 5 -7.35 0.44 -11.48
C VAL A 5 -8.53 1.19 -10.86
N CYS A 6 -9.55 1.50 -11.67
CA CYS A 6 -10.69 2.34 -11.31
C CYS A 6 -12.02 1.62 -11.57
N GLY A 7 -13.10 2.04 -10.90
CA GLY A 7 -14.42 1.40 -11.01
C GLY A 7 -15.29 1.58 -9.76
N LYS A 8 -16.56 1.16 -9.85
CA LYS A 8 -17.56 1.29 -8.76
C LYS A 8 -17.16 0.50 -7.50
N GLY A 9 -17.78 0.81 -6.36
CA GLY A 9 -17.65 0.02 -5.14
C GLY A 9 -18.04 -1.45 -5.40
N GLY A 10 -17.28 -2.39 -4.85
CA GLY A 10 -17.55 -3.83 -4.99
C GLY A 10 -17.23 -4.47 -6.35
N CYS A 11 -16.73 -3.73 -7.35
CA CYS A 11 -16.44 -4.29 -8.68
C CYS A 11 -15.13 -5.10 -8.78
N GLY A 12 -14.45 -5.36 -7.66
CA GLY A 12 -13.25 -6.22 -7.62
C GLY A 12 -11.90 -5.52 -7.86
N LYS A 13 -11.82 -4.18 -7.79
CA LYS A 13 -10.57 -3.42 -8.01
C LYS A 13 -9.40 -3.94 -7.19
N SER A 14 -9.53 -4.00 -5.87
CA SER A 14 -8.47 -4.43 -4.95
C SER A 14 -8.03 -5.87 -5.25
N THR A 15 -8.97 -6.74 -5.64
CA THR A 15 -8.68 -8.12 -6.06
C THR A 15 -7.82 -8.16 -7.32
N VAL A 16 -8.17 -7.38 -8.34
CA VAL A 16 -7.37 -7.31 -9.58
C VAL A 16 -5.99 -6.73 -9.29
N THR A 17 -5.92 -5.65 -8.50
CA THR A 17 -4.66 -5.02 -8.09
C THR A 17 -3.75 -6.01 -7.36
N SER A 18 -4.26 -6.77 -6.39
CA SER A 18 -3.46 -7.72 -5.62
C SER A 18 -2.99 -8.91 -6.45
N LEU A 19 -3.84 -9.45 -7.33
CA LEU A 19 -3.46 -10.53 -8.25
C LEU A 19 -2.40 -10.07 -9.26
N LEU A 20 -2.56 -8.87 -9.84
CA LEU A 20 -1.60 -8.30 -10.77
C LEU A 20 -0.24 -8.06 -10.10
N ALA A 21 -0.24 -7.46 -8.90
CA ALA A 21 0.97 -7.24 -8.12
C ALA A 21 1.69 -8.58 -7.85
N LYS A 22 0.97 -9.59 -7.32
CA LYS A 22 1.56 -10.92 -7.07
C LYS A 22 2.12 -11.57 -8.34
N ALA A 23 1.41 -11.47 -9.46
CA ALA A 23 1.86 -12.03 -10.73
C ALA A 23 3.15 -11.34 -11.24
N LEU A 24 3.24 -10.02 -11.12
CA LEU A 24 4.43 -9.26 -11.53
C LEU A 24 5.62 -9.54 -10.60
N ALA A 25 5.41 -9.60 -9.28
CA ALA A 25 6.46 -9.97 -8.32
C ALA A 25 7.04 -11.36 -8.62
N ARG A 26 6.18 -12.36 -8.90
CA ARG A 26 6.62 -13.71 -9.27
C ARG A 26 7.44 -13.75 -10.56
N ARG A 27 7.33 -12.74 -11.42
CA ARG A 27 8.14 -12.58 -12.63
C ARG A 27 9.41 -11.75 -12.39
N GLY A 28 9.81 -11.55 -11.12
CA GLY A 28 11.00 -10.81 -10.73
C GLY A 28 10.90 -9.31 -10.97
N LYS A 29 9.68 -8.74 -11.03
CA LYS A 29 9.49 -7.29 -11.17
C LYS A 29 9.42 -6.61 -9.81
N GLU A 30 10.13 -5.49 -9.68
CA GLU A 30 9.90 -4.55 -8.59
C GLU A 30 8.59 -3.79 -8.82
N ILE A 31 7.78 -3.69 -7.77
CA ILE A 31 6.42 -3.15 -7.83
C ILE A 31 6.13 -2.31 -6.60
N LEU A 32 5.45 -1.19 -6.85
CA LEU A 32 4.86 -0.32 -5.84
C LEU A 32 3.34 -0.35 -6.03
N VAL A 33 2.62 -0.74 -4.98
CA VAL A 33 1.17 -0.66 -4.93
C VAL A 33 0.81 0.56 -4.10
N ILE A 34 -0.02 1.45 -4.66
CA ILE A 34 -0.54 2.63 -3.97
C ILE A 34 -2.06 2.46 -3.90
N ASP A 35 -2.59 2.47 -2.68
CA ASP A 35 -4.04 2.50 -2.44
C ASP A 35 -4.46 3.95 -2.20
N SER A 36 -5.29 4.48 -3.08
CA SER A 36 -5.87 5.82 -2.94
C SER A 36 -7.31 5.77 -2.43
N ASP A 37 -7.84 4.59 -2.11
CA ASP A 37 -9.19 4.39 -1.60
C ASP A 37 -9.15 4.22 -0.08
N GLU A 38 -9.43 5.29 0.66
CA GLU A 38 -9.44 5.28 2.13
C GLU A 38 -10.45 4.28 2.73
N SER A 39 -11.47 3.89 1.97
CA SER A 39 -12.48 2.92 2.42
C SER A 39 -12.03 1.46 2.31
N ASN A 40 -10.87 1.20 1.70
CA ASN A 40 -10.38 -0.13 1.39
C ASN A 40 -9.54 -0.73 2.53
N TYR A 41 -10.22 -1.25 3.55
CA TYR A 41 -9.56 -1.93 4.67
C TYR A 41 -8.99 -3.32 4.32
N GLY A 42 -9.27 -3.87 3.14
CA GLY A 42 -9.00 -5.27 2.80
C GLY A 42 -7.68 -5.54 2.06
N LEU A 43 -7.08 -4.52 1.42
CA LEU A 43 -5.97 -4.73 0.49
C LEU A 43 -4.72 -5.31 1.17
N HIS A 44 -4.38 -4.85 2.37
CA HIS A 44 -3.22 -5.34 3.13
C HIS A 44 -3.28 -6.87 3.31
N ARG A 45 -4.47 -7.40 3.66
CA ARG A 45 -4.71 -8.84 3.81
C ARG A 45 -4.57 -9.57 2.49
N GLN A 46 -5.09 -9.00 1.40
CA GLN A 46 -4.94 -9.61 0.07
C GLN A 46 -3.47 -9.69 -0.36
N LEU A 47 -2.63 -8.73 0.04
CA LEU A 47 -1.20 -8.71 -0.23
C LEU A 47 -0.37 -9.58 0.75
N GLY A 48 -0.98 -10.16 1.78
CA GLY A 48 -0.29 -10.95 2.80
C GLY A 48 0.47 -10.09 3.82
N MET A 49 0.10 -8.82 3.97
CA MET A 49 0.74 -7.88 4.87
C MET A 49 -0.03 -7.77 6.20
N LYS A 50 0.66 -7.35 7.26
CA LYS A 50 0.01 -6.96 8.51
C LYS A 50 -0.82 -5.69 8.28
N LEU A 51 -1.85 -5.49 9.10
CA LEU A 51 -2.62 -4.25 9.11
C LEU A 51 -1.64 -3.06 9.29
N PRO A 52 -1.61 -2.10 8.36
CA PRO A 52 -0.73 -0.94 8.50
C PRO A 52 -1.19 -0.10 9.70
N ARG A 53 -0.24 0.60 10.32
CA ARG A 53 -0.55 1.64 11.30
C ARG A 53 -1.34 2.75 10.61
N ASP A 54 -2.29 3.33 11.33
CA ASP A 54 -2.97 4.54 10.87
C ASP A 54 -1.97 5.64 10.55
N PHE A 55 -2.31 6.47 9.55
CA PHE A 55 -1.41 7.50 9.07
C PHE A 55 -0.99 8.46 10.18
N THR A 56 -1.91 8.88 11.05
CA THR A 56 -1.59 9.72 12.20
C THR A 56 -0.63 9.06 13.18
N ASP A 57 -0.82 7.77 13.43
CA ASP A 57 0.01 7.00 14.36
C ASP A 57 1.40 6.75 13.77
N TYR A 58 1.52 6.58 12.45
CA TYR A 58 2.79 6.47 11.75
C TYR A 58 3.69 7.69 12.01
N PHE A 59 3.11 8.89 12.04
CA PHE A 59 3.82 10.14 12.36
C PHE A 59 3.89 10.44 13.87
N GLY A 60 3.38 9.56 14.74
CA GLY A 60 3.40 9.78 16.19
C GLY A 60 2.40 10.84 16.68
N GLY A 61 1.32 11.07 15.94
CA GLY A 61 0.20 11.91 16.34
C GLY A 61 -0.05 13.11 15.41
N LYS A 62 -1.26 13.68 15.52
CA LYS A 62 -1.77 14.74 14.64
C LYS A 62 -0.87 15.98 14.57
N GLN A 63 -0.21 16.36 15.66
CA GLN A 63 0.66 17.54 15.68
C GLN A 63 1.92 17.32 14.82
N ASN A 64 2.50 16.13 14.89
CA ASN A 64 3.68 15.76 14.11
C ASN A 64 3.34 15.64 12.63
N VAL A 65 2.16 15.08 12.30
CA VAL A 65 1.63 15.05 10.93
C VAL A 65 1.61 16.46 10.32
N LEU A 66 1.06 17.45 11.03
CA LEU A 66 0.97 18.82 10.54
C LEU A 66 2.34 19.48 10.39
N ASN A 67 3.25 19.22 11.33
CA ASN A 67 4.61 19.73 11.29
C ASN A 67 5.41 19.12 10.13
N ASP A 68 5.29 17.82 9.89
CA ASP A 68 6.04 17.07 8.88
C ASP A 68 5.48 17.26 7.46
N MET A 69 4.17 17.54 7.32
CA MET A 69 3.53 17.86 6.04
C MET A 69 3.68 19.31 5.57
N THR A 70 4.33 20.18 6.35
CA THR A 70 4.70 21.49 5.81
C THR A 70 5.71 21.33 4.66
N LEU A 71 5.42 21.94 3.51
CA LEU A 71 6.16 21.81 2.25
C LEU A 71 7.69 22.02 2.37
N SER A 72 8.15 22.74 3.39
CA SER A 72 9.58 22.98 3.66
C SER A 72 10.31 21.81 4.34
N LYS A 73 9.59 20.83 4.90
CA LYS A 73 10.14 19.68 5.64
C LYS A 73 9.80 18.32 5.02
N PHE A 74 9.06 18.29 3.91
CA PHE A 74 8.61 17.05 3.28
C PHE A 74 9.73 16.35 2.49
N THR A 75 10.75 15.88 3.19
CA THR A 75 11.82 15.00 2.70
C THR A 75 11.80 13.69 3.50
N HIS A 76 10.63 13.07 3.61
CA HIS A 76 10.52 11.75 4.24
C HIS A 76 10.80 10.66 3.22
N GLN A 77 11.80 9.82 3.51
CA GLN A 77 12.00 8.57 2.80
C GLN A 77 10.96 7.56 3.29
N PHE A 78 9.88 7.39 2.53
CA PHE A 78 8.77 6.49 2.88
C PHE A 78 9.14 5.00 2.83
N PHE A 79 10.25 4.65 2.19
CA PHE A 79 10.66 3.28 1.96
C PHE A 79 12.13 3.07 2.36
N GLU A 80 12.34 2.39 3.49
CA GLU A 80 13.68 1.97 3.93
C GLU A 80 14.15 0.67 3.23
N LYS A 81 13.22 -0.20 2.82
CA LYS A 81 13.50 -1.49 2.17
C LYS A 81 12.35 -1.97 1.28
N THR A 82 12.66 -2.80 0.28
CA THR A 82 11.67 -3.51 -0.53
C THR A 82 10.93 -4.55 0.31
N TRP A 83 9.60 -4.52 0.30
CA TRP A 83 8.77 -5.47 1.02
C TRP A 83 8.58 -6.74 0.21
N THR A 84 8.72 -7.91 0.84
CA THR A 84 8.47 -9.21 0.20
C THR A 84 7.03 -9.64 0.41
N ILE A 85 6.40 -10.21 -0.61
CA ILE A 85 5.06 -10.80 -0.49
C ILE A 85 5.20 -12.17 0.17
N ASP A 86 4.66 -12.35 1.37
CA ASP A 86 4.67 -13.64 2.06
C ASP A 86 3.86 -14.69 1.27
N HIS A 87 4.49 -15.84 1.00
CA HIS A 87 3.89 -16.96 0.26
C HIS A 87 3.05 -17.91 1.15
N THR A 88 2.83 -17.58 2.42
CA THR A 88 2.42 -18.54 3.45
C THR A 88 0.91 -18.81 3.57
N PHE A 89 0.08 -18.37 2.63
CA PHE A 89 -1.32 -18.79 2.57
C PHE A 89 -1.51 -19.91 1.53
N SER A 90 -0.80 -21.00 1.75
CA SER A 90 -1.19 -22.33 1.29
C SER A 90 -1.58 -23.12 2.53
N LYS A 91 -2.87 -23.10 2.86
CA LYS A 91 -3.53 -24.20 3.56
C LYS A 91 -4.71 -24.61 2.71
#